data_AF-A0A5K0Z8Y7-F1
#
_entry.id   AF-A0A5K0Z8Y7-F1
#
_cell.length_a   1.000
_cell.length_b   1.000
_cell.length_c   1.000
_cell.angle_alpha   90.00
_cell.angle_beta   90.00
_cell.angle_gamma   90.00
#
_symmetry.space_group_name_H-M   'P 1'
#
loop_
_entity.id
_entity.type
_entity.pdbx_description
1 polymer ?
#
loop_
_entity_poly.entity_id
_entity_poly.type
_entity_poly.pdbx_seq_one_letter_code
_entity_poly.pdbx_strand_id
1 'polypeptide(L)' 'MGPSVSAFAGLLVALLAMAAAHGCSDEDLIGRLPGQPRVHFRQYGGYVTVDEKAGRNLFYYFAEAQHRPHHKPLTLWLNG' A
#
# COMPACT_ATOMS: atom_id res chain seq x y z
N MET A 1 -19.36 12.53 -22.15
CA MET A 1 -17.91 12.22 -22.21
C MET A 1 -17.47 11.86 -20.80
N GLY A 2 -17.38 10.56 -20.49
CA GLY A 2 -16.92 10.10 -19.19
C GLY A 2 -15.40 10.20 -19.05
N PRO A 3 -14.84 10.18 -17.84
CA PRO A 3 -13.39 10.21 -17.65
C PRO A 3 -12.77 9.01 -18.36
N SER A 4 -11.63 9.21 -19.02
CA SER A 4 -10.90 8.13 -19.67
C SER A 4 -10.38 7.13 -18.64
N VAL A 5 -10.23 5.87 -19.03
CA VAL A 5 -9.70 4.78 -18.19
C VAL A 5 -8.36 5.16 -17.52
N SER A 6 -7.56 5.99 -18.19
CA SER A 6 -6.28 6.50 -17.67
C SER A 6 -6.44 7.44 -16.48
N ALA A 7 -7.51 8.26 -16.44
CA ALA A 7 -7.82 9.14 -15.31
C ALA A 7 -8.27 8.35 -14.07
N PHE A 8 -8.99 7.24 -14.27
CA PHE A 8 -9.38 6.34 -13.19
C PHE A 8 -8.19 5.57 -12.60
N ALA A 9 -7.28 5.09 -13.43
CA ALA A 9 -6.06 4.42 -12.96
C ALA A 9 -5.16 5.40 -12.18
N GLY A 10 -4.98 6.63 -12.67
CA GLY A 10 -4.21 7.66 -11.96
C GLY A 10 -4.83 8.05 -10.61
N LEU A 11 -6.15 8.21 -10.56
CA LEU A 11 -6.88 8.50 -9.34
C LEU A 11 -6.84 7.31 -8.35
N LEU A 12 -6.95 6.07 -8.84
CA LEU A 12 -6.86 4.88 -8.01
C LEU A 12 -5.45 4.71 -7.43
N VAL A 13 -4.40 4.94 -8.22
CA VAL A 13 -3.01 4.92 -7.74
C VAL A 13 -2.78 6.02 -6.72
N ALA A 14 -3.30 7.23 -6.94
CA ALA A 14 -3.21 8.33 -5.98
C ALA A 14 -3.98 8.03 -4.69
N LEU A 15 -5.17 7.44 -4.77
CA LEU A 15 -5.97 7.02 -3.62
C LEU A 15 -5.30 5.88 -2.85
N LEU A 16 -4.74 4.88 -3.55
CA LEU A 16 -4.00 3.80 -2.92
C LEU A 16 -2.68 4.30 -2.30
N ALA A 17 -2.00 5.27 -2.91
CA ALA A 17 -0.81 5.89 -2.34
C ALA A 17 -1.13 6.72 -1.09
N MET A 18 -2.22 7.50 -1.12
CA MET A 18 -2.71 8.24 0.04
C MET A 18 -3.20 7.30 1.15
N ALA A 19 -3.88 6.21 0.79
CA ALA A 19 -4.28 5.16 1.71
C ALA A 19 -3.08 4.35 2.22
N ALA A 20 -2.01 4.15 1.47
CA ALA A 20 -0.77 3.56 2.00
C ALA A 20 -0.05 4.52 2.95
N ALA A 21 -0.11 5.84 2.67
CA ALA A 21 0.44 6.87 3.55
C ALA A 21 -0.37 7.03 4.86
N HIS A 22 -1.69 6.82 4.84
CA HIS A 22 -2.57 6.97 6.00
C HIS A 22 -3.01 5.64 6.64
N GLY A 23 -2.94 4.53 5.92
CA GLY A 23 -3.29 3.16 6.31
C GLY A 23 -2.07 2.37 6.80
N CYS A 24 -0.94 3.03 6.93
CA CYS A 24 0.18 2.59 7.75
C CYS A 24 -0.19 2.72 9.25
N SER A 25 -1.29 2.08 9.65
CA SER A 25 -1.76 2.06 11.02
C SER A 25 -0.96 1.05 11.83
N ASP A 26 -0.87 1.25 13.15
CA ASP A 26 -0.11 0.35 14.01
C ASP A 26 -0.70 -1.07 14.07
N GLU A 27 -1.97 -1.23 13.70
CA GLU A 27 -2.67 -2.51 13.54
C GLU A 27 -2.16 -3.34 12.34
N ASP A 28 -1.72 -2.67 11.27
CA ASP A 28 -1.19 -3.32 10.07
C ASP A 28 0.31 -3.62 10.19
N LEU A 29 0.98 -3.16 11.27
CA LEU A 29 2.42 -3.34 11.48
C LEU A 29 2.77 -4.83 11.64
N ILE A 30 3.59 -5.33 10.71
CA ILE A 30 4.12 -6.68 10.77
C ILE A 30 5.40 -6.68 11.61
N GLY A 31 5.31 -7.20 12.83
CA GLY A 31 6.46 -7.33 13.72
C GLY A 31 7.59 -8.21 13.14
N ARG A 32 7.25 -9.42 12.67
CA ARG A 32 8.20 -10.32 11.99
C ARG A 32 7.47 -11.36 11.16
N LEU A 33 7.96 -11.64 9.95
CA LEU A 33 7.45 -12.73 9.12
C LEU A 33 8.10 -14.08 9.50
N PRO A 34 7.39 -15.22 9.33
CA PRO A 34 7.99 -16.54 9.48
C PRO A 34 9.23 -16.70 8.59
N GLY A 35 10.35 -17.16 9.16
CA GLY A 35 11.61 -17.34 8.43
C GLY A 35 12.36 -16.05 8.06
N GLN A 36 11.86 -14.88 8.45
CA GLN A 36 12.49 -13.60 8.08
C GLN A 36 13.86 -13.43 8.77
N PRO A 37 14.93 -13.10 8.03
CA PRO A 37 16.18 -12.64 8.62
C PRO A 37 15.98 -11.33 9.38
N ARG A 38 16.97 -10.88 10.13
CA ARG A 38 16.89 -9.58 10.81
C ARG A 38 16.81 -8.46 9.76
N VAL A 39 15.75 -7.65 9.86
CA VAL A 39 15.54 -6.47 9.02
C VAL A 39 15.44 -5.22 9.88
N HIS A 40 15.71 -4.06 9.29
CA HIS A 40 15.73 -2.75 9.95
C HIS A 40 14.74 -1.75 9.35
N PHE A 41 13.81 -2.23 8.52
CA PHE A 41 12.70 -1.44 7.98
C PHE A 41 11.39 -1.87 8.64
N ARG A 42 10.41 -0.96 8.67
CA ARG A 42 9.03 -1.30 9.04
C ARG A 42 8.32 -1.88 7.82
N GLN A 43 7.44 -2.83 8.07
CA GLN A 43 6.66 -3.52 7.06
C GLN A 43 5.23 -3.66 7.57
N TYR A 44 4.28 -3.57 6.66
CA TYR A 44 2.86 -3.52 6.96
C TYR A 44 2.09 -4.40 5.99
N GLY A 45 1.01 -4.99 6.45
CA GLY A 45 0.14 -5.81 5.63
C GLY A 45 -1.30 -5.67 6.09
N GLY A 46 -2.16 -5.27 5.18
CA GLY A 46 -3.55 -4.95 5.50
C GLY A 46 -4.43 -4.96 4.27
N TYR A 47 -5.65 -4.46 4.45
CA TYR A 47 -6.66 -4.40 3.40
C TYR A 47 -7.15 -2.96 3.20
N VAL A 48 -7.27 -2.55 1.95
CA VAL A 48 -7.95 -1.30 1.57
C VAL A 48 -9.27 -1.65 0.90
N THR A 49 -10.38 -1.15 1.44
CA THR A 49 -11.68 -1.27 0.79
C THR A 49 -11.76 -0.37 -0.44
N VAL A 50 -12.04 -0.96 -1.60
CA VAL A 50 -12.12 -0.26 -2.89
C VAL A 50 -13.55 -0.18 -3.44
N ASP A 51 -14.46 -0.99 -2.92
CA ASP A 51 -15.89 -0.87 -3.16
C ASP A 51 -16.66 -1.43 -1.97
N GLU A 52 -17.20 -0.55 -1.13
CA GLU A 52 -17.97 -0.92 0.05
C GLU A 52 -19.26 -1.67 -0.30
N LYS A 53 -19.94 -1.26 -1.39
CA LYS A 53 -21.23 -1.87 -1.79
C LYS A 53 -21.05 -3.29 -2.29
N ALA A 54 -19.97 -3.52 -3.03
CA ALA A 54 -19.60 -4.84 -3.51
C ALA A 54 -18.76 -5.65 -2.50
N GLY A 55 -18.40 -5.07 -1.35
CA GLY A 55 -17.53 -5.68 -0.35
C GLY A 55 -16.14 -6.02 -0.87
N ARG A 56 -15.61 -5.26 -1.84
CA ARG A 56 -14.29 -5.53 -2.44
C ARG A 56 -13.18 -4.85 -1.66
N ASN A 57 -12.22 -5.67 -1.24
CA ASN A 57 -11.00 -5.23 -0.58
C ASN A 57 -9.78 -5.67 -1.39
N LEU A 58 -8.75 -4.82 -1.43
CA LEU A 58 -7.44 -5.18 -1.96
C LEU A 58 -6.47 -5.38 -0.79
N PHE A 59 -5.80 -6.53 -0.76
CA PHE A 59 -4.68 -6.74 0.12
C PHE A 59 -3.47 -5.94 -0.38
N TYR A 60 -2.72 -5.34 0.54
CA TYR A 60 -1.44 -4.71 0.26
C TYR A 60 -0.34 -5.24 1.20
N TYR A 61 0.89 -5.22 0.71
CA TYR A 61 2.09 -5.40 1.51
C TYR A 61 3.04 -4.23 1.24
N PHE A 62 3.34 -3.46 2.28
CA PHE A 62 4.19 -2.27 2.18
C PHE A 62 5.45 -2.47 3.01
N ALA A 63 6.62 -2.32 2.40
CA ALA A 63 7.91 -2.31 3.08
C ALA A 63 8.54 -0.93 2.92
N GLU A 64 8.84 -0.27 4.04
CA GLU A 64 9.51 1.03 4.03
C GLU A 64 10.96 0.91 3.52
N ALA A 65 11.49 2.01 2.99
CA ALA A 65 12.91 2.06 2.66
C ALA A 65 13.78 1.97 3.92
N GLN A 66 14.82 1.14 3.86
CA GLN A 66 15.70 0.87 5.01
C GLN A 66 16.43 2.11 5.55
N HIS A 67 16.68 3.12 4.71
CA HIS A 67 17.41 4.33 5.09
C HIS A 67 16.62 5.58 4.75
N ARG A 68 16.27 6.35 5.80
CA ARG A 68 15.53 7.62 5.71
C ARG A 68 14.23 7.47 4.90
N PRO A 69 13.29 6.61 5.32
CA PRO A 69 12.09 6.29 4.55
C PRO A 69 11.27 7.52 4.13
N HIS A 70 11.16 8.52 5.01
CA HIS A 70 10.45 9.78 4.73
C HIS A 70 11.07 10.65 3.62
N HIS A 71 12.29 10.35 3.17
CA HIS A 71 12.97 11.05 2.06
C HIS A 71 13.06 10.21 0.78
N LYS A 72 12.40 9.04 0.74
CA LYS A 72 12.43 8.13 -0.41
C LYS A 72 11.08 8.16 -1.12
N PRO A 73 11.06 7.99 -2.45
CA PRO A 73 9.82 7.93 -3.21
C PRO A 73 9.04 6.65 -2.88
N LEU A 74 7.73 6.68 -3.12
CA LEU A 74 6.87 5.51 -3.10
C LEU A 74 6.93 4.78 -4.45
N THR A 75 7.09 3.46 -4.44
CA THR A 75 7.01 2.62 -5.63
C THR A 75 5.84 1.64 -5.48
N LEU A 76 4.95 1.63 -6.46
CA LEU A 76 3.85 0.66 -6.56
C LEU A 76 4.24 -0.45 -7.52
N TRP A 77 4.19 -1.70 -7.04
CA TRP A 77 4.44 -2.89 -7.85
C TRP A 77 3.13 -3.65 -8.09
N LEU A 78 2.78 -3.89 -9.35
CA LEU A 78 1.59 -4.64 -9.76
C LEU A 78 2.04 -5.83 -10.62
N ASN A 79 1.63 -7.04 -10.24
CA ASN A 79 1.81 -8.24 -11.05
C ASN A 79 0.70 -8.34 -12.11
N GLY A 80 0.96 -9.09 -13.19
CA GLY A 80 0.02 -9.37 -14.27
C GLY A 80 0.41 -10.61 -15.05
#